data_AF-A0A2I0A3L6-F1
#
_entry.id   AF-A0A2I0A3L6-F1
#
_cell.length_a   1.000
_cell.length_b   1.000
_cell.length_c   1.000
_cell.angle_alpha   90.00
_cell.angle_beta   90.00
_cell.angle_gamma   90.00
#
_symmetry.space_group_name_H-M   'P 1'
#
loop_
_entity.id
_entity.type
_entity.pdbx_description
1 polymer ?
#
loop_
_entity_poly.entity_id
_entity_poly.type
_entity_poly.pdbx_seq_one_letter_code
_entity_poly.pdbx_strand_id
1 'polypeptide(L)'
;MAGERQDAIKEEINKLLGAGYIREVQYPKWLTNVVMVRKANGKWRMCVDFRILNQACPKDTYPLPRIDTMVDRTFGYEIIRSGWPRKTRRRLLLSLITALTVTTSCHLVSKMPVLPTNA
;
A
#
# COMPACT_ATOMS: atom_id res chain seq x y z
N MET A 1 16.94 5.14 25.25
CA MET A 1 16.35 6.23 24.43
C MET A 1 17.07 6.42 23.08
N ALA A 2 18.29 6.98 23.00
CA ALA A 2 18.97 7.21 21.71
C ALA A 2 19.48 5.91 21.05
N GLY A 3 20.02 4.98 21.86
CA GLY A 3 20.49 3.66 21.39
C GLY A 3 19.36 2.83 20.76
N GLU A 4 18.22 2.69 21.45
CA GLU A 4 17.04 1.97 20.93
C GLU A 4 16.58 2.45 19.55
N ARG A 5 16.66 3.77 19.29
CA ARG A 5 16.29 4.33 17.98
C ARG A 5 17.32 3.93 16.91
N GLN A 6 18.61 3.98 17.23
CA GLN A 6 19.68 3.60 16.31
C GLN A 6 19.65 2.11 15.99
N ASP A 7 19.35 1.26 16.98
CA ASP A 7 19.23 -0.18 16.80
C ASP A 7 18.03 -0.54 15.92
N ALA A 8 16.88 0.11 16.17
CA ALA A 8 15.70 -0.05 15.31
C ALA A 8 15.93 0.44 13.87
N ILE A 9 16.73 1.50 13.68
CA ILE A 9 17.12 1.95 12.33
C ILE A 9 17.96 0.88 11.62
N LYS A 10 18.98 0.33 12.30
CA LYS A 10 19.85 -0.71 11.73
C LYS A 10 19.06 -1.97 11.38
N GLU A 11 18.15 -2.39 12.26
CA GLU A 11 17.31 -3.57 12.04
C GLU A 11 16.45 -3.41 10.78
N GLU A 12 15.74 -2.28 10.64
CA GLU A 12 14.87 -2.08 9.48
C GLU A 12 15.66 -1.83 8.18
N ILE A 13 16.84 -1.17 8.24
CA ILE A 13 17.73 -1.07 7.07
C ILE A 13 18.16 -2.46 6.59
N ASN A 14 18.64 -3.31 7.51
CA ASN A 14 19.07 -4.67 7.17
C ASN A 14 17.93 -5.51 6.59
N LYS A 15 16.72 -5.36 7.14
CA LYS A 15 15.54 -6.04 6.62
C LYS A 15 15.17 -5.57 5.21
N LEU A 16 15.20 -4.27 4.96
CA LEU A 16 14.89 -3.70 3.64
C LEU A 16 15.97 -4.07 2.61
N LEU A 17 17.25 -4.12 3.00
CA LEU A 17 18.35 -4.59 2.16
C LEU A 17 18.22 -6.08 1.85
N GLY A 18 17.97 -6.92 2.86
CA GLY A 18 17.80 -8.36 2.68
C GLY A 18 16.59 -8.74 1.83
N ALA A 19 15.53 -7.93 1.85
CA ALA A 19 14.39 -8.07 0.97
C ALA A 19 14.60 -7.49 -0.44
N GLY A 20 15.70 -6.77 -0.68
CA GLY A 20 15.99 -6.12 -1.97
C GLY A 20 15.12 -4.89 -2.27
N TYR A 21 14.42 -4.32 -1.28
CA TYR A 21 13.60 -3.12 -1.46
C TYR A 21 14.42 -1.84 -1.59
N ILE A 22 15.59 -1.82 -0.94
CA ILE A 22 16.54 -0.70 -1.02
C ILE A 22 17.88 -1.21 -1.52
N ARG A 23 18.63 -0.33 -2.18
CA ARG A 23 20.00 -0.57 -2.61
C ARG A 23 20.84 0.65 -2.25
N GLU A 24 22.13 0.43 -2.06
CA GLU A 24 23.06 1.53 -1.93
C GLU A 24 23.20 2.27 -3.27
N VAL A 25 23.20 3.60 -3.22
CA VAL A 25 23.35 4.47 -4.40
C VAL A 25 24.41 5.51 -4.08
N GLN A 26 25.47 5.54 -4.89
CA GLN A 26 26.48 6.59 -4.80
C GLN A 26 26.00 7.82 -5.58
N TYR A 27 26.06 8.99 -4.94
CA TYR A 27 25.67 10.29 -5.49
C TYR A 27 24.19 10.40 -5.94
N PRO A 28 23.24 10.38 -4.99
CA PRO A 28 21.83 10.54 -5.33
C PRO A 28 21.54 11.96 -5.84
N LYS A 29 20.88 12.06 -7.00
CA LYS A 29 20.38 13.34 -7.55
C LYS A 29 19.26 13.96 -6.69
N TRP A 30 18.54 13.12 -5.95
CA TRP A 30 17.43 13.50 -5.09
C TRP A 30 17.56 12.81 -3.74
N LEU A 31 17.37 13.55 -2.65
CA LEU A 31 17.41 13.02 -1.29
C LEU A 31 16.13 13.43 -0.54
N THR A 32 15.55 12.49 0.20
CA THR A 32 14.38 12.70 1.05
C THR A 32 14.72 12.31 2.48
N ASN A 33 14.16 13.03 3.45
CA ASN A 33 14.44 12.76 4.86
C ASN A 33 13.81 11.43 5.32
N VAL A 34 14.50 10.70 6.19
CA VAL A 34 14.01 9.47 6.81
C VAL A 34 13.68 9.73 8.27
N VAL A 35 12.42 9.51 8.63
CA VAL A 35 11.85 9.79 9.95
C VAL A 35 11.47 8.48 10.63
N MET A 36 11.87 8.33 11.89
CA MET A 36 11.44 7.20 12.72
C MET A 36 10.19 7.57 13.49
N VAL A 37 9.14 6.75 13.35
CA VAL A 37 7.86 6.97 14.03
C VAL A 37 7.53 5.76 14.89
N ARG A 38 7.12 5.99 16.14
CA ARG A 38 6.54 4.94 17.00
C ARG A 38 5.08 4.72 16.65
N LYS A 39 4.68 3.49 16.43
CA LYS A 39 3.28 3.10 16.32
C LYS A 39 2.70 2.87 17.72
N ALA A 40 1.38 2.95 17.86
CA ALA A 40 0.66 2.68 19.11
C ALA A 40 0.94 1.29 19.72
N ASN A 41 1.38 0.32 18.91
CA ASN A 41 1.80 -1.00 19.37
C ASN A 41 3.24 -1.03 19.93
N GLY A 42 3.87 0.13 20.15
CA GLY A 42 5.24 0.25 20.66
C GLY A 42 6.35 -0.01 19.63
N LYS A 43 6.02 -0.51 18.43
CA LYS A 43 7.01 -0.82 17.40
C LYS A 43 7.45 0.45 16.64
N TRP A 44 8.73 0.54 16.34
CA TRP A 44 9.31 1.54 15.44
C TRP A 44 8.99 1.26 13.97
N ARG A 45 8.77 2.31 13.18
CA ARG A 45 8.64 2.25 11.73
C ARG A 45 9.51 3.33 11.10
N MET A 46 10.23 2.95 10.05
CA MET A 46 10.98 3.88 9.21
C MET A 46 10.04 4.46 8.14
N CYS A 47 9.89 5.77 8.11
CA CYS A 47 9.07 6.50 7.15
C CYS A 47 9.95 7.43 6.33
N VAL A 48 9.73 7.48 5.02
CA VAL A 48 10.40 8.44 4.14
C VAL A 48 9.48 9.62 3.89
N ASP A 49 9.99 10.83 4.07
CA ASP A 49 9.23 12.06 3.87
C ASP A 49 9.21 12.46 2.39
N PHE A 50 8.15 12.05 1.70
CA PHE A 50 7.95 12.34 0.28
C PHE A 50 7.29 13.69 0.01
N ARG A 51 7.17 14.61 0.98
CA ARG A 51 6.45 15.88 0.76
C ARG A 51 7.00 16.70 -0.40
N ILE A 52 8.33 16.84 -0.49
CA ILE A 52 8.99 17.59 -1.57
C ILE A 52 8.82 16.86 -2.90
N LEU A 53 8.99 15.53 -2.91
CA LEU A 53 8.83 14.70 -4.11
C LEU A 53 7.39 14.79 -4.65
N ASN A 54 6.40 14.70 -3.78
CA ASN A 54 4.98 14.75 -4.14
C ASN A 54 4.55 16.13 -4.67
N GLN A 55 5.25 17.20 -4.29
CA GLN A 55 5.03 18.55 -4.84
C GLN A 55 5.67 18.71 -6.21
N ALA A 56 6.82 18.08 -6.45
CA ALA A 56 7.51 18.12 -7.74
C ALA A 56 6.84 17.23 -8.80
N CYS A 57 6.20 16.14 -8.39
CA CYS A 57 5.49 15.25 -9.30
C CYS A 57 4.14 15.83 -9.74
N PRO A 58 3.83 15.85 -11.06
CA PRO A 58 2.49 16.17 -11.52
C PRO A 58 1.50 15.13 -10.98
N LYS A 59 0.32 15.58 -10.54
CA LYS A 59 -0.72 14.67 -10.05
C LYS A 59 -1.21 13.81 -11.20
N ASP A 60 -1.27 12.50 -10.99
CA ASP A 60 -1.84 11.57 -11.96
C ASP A 60 -3.28 12.00 -12.30
N THR A 61 -3.55 12.14 -13.60
CA THR A 61 -4.85 12.52 -14.15
C THR A 61 -5.76 11.31 -14.30
N TYR A 62 -5.29 10.09 -14.07
CA TYR A 62 -6.14 8.91 -14.09
C TYR A 62 -7.08 8.92 -12.88
N PRO A 63 -8.39 9.18 -13.08
CA PRO A 63 -9.30 9.22 -11.96
C PRO A 63 -9.42 7.80 -11.41
N LEU A 64 -9.17 7.65 -10.10
CA LEU A 64 -9.59 6.42 -9.42
C LEU A 64 -11.08 6.21 -9.74
N PRO A 65 -11.46 5.04 -10.26
CA PRO A 65 -12.85 4.79 -10.61
C PRO A 65 -13.71 5.08 -9.39
N ARG A 66 -14.83 5.78 -9.59
CA ARG A 66 -15.76 6.06 -8.50
C ARG A 66 -16.14 4.75 -7.83
N ILE A 67 -16.26 4.78 -6.51
CA ILE A 67 -16.54 3.58 -5.69
C ILE A 67 -17.72 2.80 -6.27
N ASP A 68 -18.76 3.50 -6.72
CA ASP A 68 -19.95 2.87 -7.34
C ASP A 68 -19.60 2.10 -8.62
N THR A 69 -18.71 2.62 -9.48
CA THR A 69 -18.22 1.91 -10.68
C THR A 69 -17.40 0.68 -10.32
N MET A 70 -16.64 0.71 -9.22
CA MET A 70 -15.93 -0.49 -8.74
C MET A 70 -16.90 -1.53 -8.20
N VAL A 71 -17.90 -1.10 -7.41
CA VAL A 71 -18.97 -1.96 -6.88
C VAL A 71 -19.70 -2.65 -8.03
N ASP A 72 -20.12 -1.90 -9.04
CA ASP A 72 -20.87 -2.42 -10.18
C ASP A 72 -20.02 -3.28 -11.14
N ARG A 73 -18.68 -3.18 -11.11
CA ARG A 73 -17.78 -4.09 -11.84
C ARG A 73 -17.53 -5.40 -11.09
N THR A 74 -17.41 -5.34 -9.76
CA THR A 74 -17.20 -6.52 -8.90
C THR A 74 -18.46 -7.37 -8.83
N PHE A 75 -19.62 -6.74 -8.82
CA PHE A 75 -20.91 -7.39 -8.97
C PHE A 75 -21.32 -7.37 -10.43
N GLY A 76 -20.90 -8.38 -11.19
CA GLY A 76 -21.25 -8.50 -12.61
C GLY A 76 -22.75 -8.30 -12.89
N TYR A 77 -23.05 -8.04 -14.17
CA TYR A 77 -24.37 -7.68 -14.73
C TYR A 77 -25.58 -8.49 -14.22
N GLU A 78 -25.41 -9.68 -13.64
CA GLU A 78 -26.48 -10.51 -13.08
C GLU A 78 -27.24 -9.86 -11.91
N ILE A 79 -26.60 -9.02 -11.10
CA ILE A 79 -27.25 -8.40 -9.93
C ILE A 79 -27.99 -7.11 -10.32
N ILE A 80 -27.57 -6.45 -11.41
CA ILE A 80 -28.27 -5.29 -11.97
C ILE A 80 -29.62 -5.73 -12.58
N ARG A 81 -29.68 -6.92 -13.16
CA ARG A 81 -30.92 -7.48 -13.74
C ARG A 81 -31.97 -7.85 -12.69
N SER A 82 -31.54 -8.21 -11.48
CA SER A 82 -32.45 -8.61 -10.38
C SER A 82 -32.98 -7.45 -9.53
N GLY A 83 -32.63 -6.19 -9.84
CA GLY A 83 -33.26 -5.00 -9.26
C GLY A 83 -32.89 -4.71 -7.80
N TRP A 84 -31.76 -5.21 -7.30
CA TRP A 84 -31.44 -5.11 -5.86
C TRP A 84 -31.13 -3.67 -5.39
N PRO A 85 -31.68 -3.24 -4.22
CA PRO A 85 -31.46 -1.90 -3.67
C PRO A 85 -29.98 -1.60 -3.41
N ARG A 86 -29.56 -0.33 -3.63
CA ARG A 86 -28.17 0.12 -3.45
C ARG A 86 -27.59 -0.18 -2.06
N LYS A 87 -28.40 -0.06 -1.00
CA LYS A 87 -27.99 -0.38 0.38
C LYS A 87 -27.63 -1.87 0.52
N THR A 88 -28.39 -2.74 -0.12
CA THR A 88 -28.20 -4.19 -0.08
C THR A 88 -26.97 -4.61 -0.88
N ARG A 89 -26.72 -3.97 -2.04
CA ARG A 89 -25.47 -4.14 -2.81
C ARG A 89 -24.24 -3.74 -1.99
N ARG A 90 -24.25 -2.58 -1.34
CA ARG A 90 -23.13 -2.15 -0.48
C ARG A 90 -22.91 -3.10 0.70
N ARG A 91 -23.98 -3.56 1.35
CA ARG A 91 -23.89 -4.54 2.46
C ARG A 91 -23.29 -5.87 1.99
N LEU A 92 -23.72 -6.38 0.83
CA LEU A 92 -23.16 -7.59 0.22
C LEU A 92 -21.70 -7.38 -0.21
N LEU A 93 -21.31 -6.18 -0.63
CA LEU A 93 -19.92 -5.90 -1.05
C LEU A 93 -19.03 -5.91 0.18
N LEU A 94 -19.48 -5.24 1.24
CA LEU A 94 -18.80 -5.23 2.54
C LEU A 94 -18.68 -6.64 3.10
N SER A 95 -19.68 -7.52 2.95
CA SER A 95 -19.59 -8.92 3.37
C SER A 95 -18.66 -9.76 2.49
N LEU A 96 -18.65 -9.57 1.18
CA LEU A 96 -17.73 -10.27 0.27
C LEU A 96 -16.28 -9.80 0.44
N ILE A 97 -16.06 -8.49 0.61
CA ILE A 97 -14.75 -7.92 0.90
C ILE A 97 -14.26 -8.43 2.25
N THR A 98 -15.10 -8.49 3.28
CA THR A 98 -14.69 -9.11 4.56
C THR A 98 -14.36 -10.58 4.39
N ALA A 99 -15.18 -11.36 3.66
CA ALA A 99 -14.89 -12.77 3.37
C ALA A 99 -13.58 -12.97 2.58
N LEU A 100 -13.27 -12.09 1.63
CA LEU A 100 -12.00 -12.07 0.90
C LEU A 100 -10.83 -11.67 1.80
N THR A 101 -10.97 -10.64 2.65
CA THR A 101 -9.90 -10.26 3.59
C THR A 101 -9.60 -11.33 4.64
N VAL A 102 -10.62 -12.13 5.04
CA VAL A 102 -10.45 -13.28 5.93
C VAL A 102 -9.67 -14.41 5.25
N THR A 103 -9.85 -14.62 3.95
CA THR A 103 -9.11 -15.64 3.18
C THR A 103 -7.75 -15.17 2.65
N THR A 104 -7.56 -13.87 2.40
CA THR A 104 -6.27 -13.33 1.92
C THR A 104 -5.25 -13.07 3.02
N SER A 105 -5.66 -13.06 4.29
CA SER A 105 -4.71 -13.04 5.41
C SER A 105 -3.76 -14.25 5.40
N CYS A 106 -4.13 -15.33 4.70
CA CYS A 106 -3.31 -16.54 4.59
C CYS A 106 -2.50 -16.67 3.29
N HIS A 107 -2.72 -15.88 2.22
CA HIS A 107 -2.08 -16.16 0.90
C HIS A 107 -1.45 -14.97 0.15
N LEU A 108 -1.56 -13.71 0.62
CA LEU A 108 -1.13 -12.53 -0.16
C LEU A 108 0.15 -11.82 0.34
N VAL A 109 1.12 -12.57 0.88
CA VAL A 109 2.50 -12.05 1.06
C VAL A 109 3.47 -12.57 -0.02
N SER A 110 3.10 -13.54 -0.86
CA SER A 110 4.10 -14.22 -1.72
C SER A 110 4.16 -13.85 -3.21
N LYS A 111 3.29 -12.98 -3.74
CA LYS A 111 3.30 -12.65 -5.19
C LYS A 111 2.97 -11.19 -5.48
N MET A 112 3.95 -10.30 -5.31
CA MET A 112 4.03 -9.12 -6.17
C MET A 112 5.09 -9.39 -7.25
N PRO A 113 4.72 -9.45 -8.54
CA PRO A 113 5.69 -9.51 -9.61
C PRO A 113 6.43 -8.17 -9.69
N VAL A 114 7.74 -8.24 -9.55
CA VAL A 114 8.66 -7.14 -9.88
C VAL A 114 8.42 -6.79 -11.35
N LEU A 115 7.97 -5.56 -11.62
CA LEU A 115 7.84 -5.09 -13.00
C LEU A 115 9.23 -5.06 -13.64
N PRO A 116 9.41 -5.60 -14.86
CA PRO A 116 10.66 -5.44 -15.59
C PRO A 116 10.80 -3.99 -16.02
N THR A 117 11.84 -3.32 -15.52
CA THR A 117 12.38 -2.12 -16.15
C THR A 117 13.01 -2.54 -17.48
N ASN A 118 12.29 -2.34 -18.58
CA ASN A 118 12.88 -2.37 -19.91
C ASN A 118 13.55 -1.01 -20.18
N ALA A 119 14.81 -1.13 -20.65
CA ALA A 119 15.56 -0.30 -21.58
C ALA A 119 15.41 1.23 -21.52
#